data_AF-A0A968IA27-F1
#
_entry.id   AF-A0A968IA27-F1
#
_cell.length_a   1.000
_cell.length_b   1.000
_cell.length_c   1.000
_cell.angle_alpha   90.00
_cell.angle_beta   90.00
_cell.angle_gamma   90.00
#
_symmetry.space_group_name_H-M   'P 1'
#
loop_
_entity.id
_entity.type
_entity.pdbx_description
1 polymer ?
#
loop_
_entity_poly.entity_id
_entity_poly.type
_entity_poly.pdbx_seq_one_letter_code
_entity_poly.pdbx_strand_id
1 'polypeptide(L)'
;MDEDECEVFIENVKLRFPDGTFYYPDVMLVCDTSDQHRHYRTHPCFIAEVLSEGTEPVDRGEKLLRYRMIPSLQTYVLLAQDAIRAEVYRRLTDGSWRYDVLENDAALEIPCADLTLNVSSLYRGMLNPDLLNPVQP
;
A
#
# COMPACT_ATOMS: atom_id res chain seq x y z
N MET A 1 -17.75 6.29 21.37
CA MET A 1 -18.35 5.78 20.13
C MET A 1 -17.29 6.06 19.11
N ASP A 2 -16.50 5.04 18.80
CA ASP A 2 -15.25 5.18 18.06
C ASP A 2 -15.60 5.39 16.58
N GLU A 3 -15.55 6.64 16.13
CA GLU A 3 -15.94 7.05 14.76
C GLU A 3 -14.77 6.96 13.75
N ASP A 4 -13.59 6.49 14.18
CA ASP A 4 -12.34 6.47 13.40
C ASP A 4 -11.73 5.06 13.27
N GLU A 5 -12.54 3.99 13.28
CA GLU A 5 -12.00 2.63 13.22
C GLU A 5 -11.71 2.20 11.76
N CYS A 6 -10.45 2.37 11.34
CA CYS A 6 -9.95 1.78 10.10
C CYS A 6 -9.75 0.27 10.27
N GLU A 7 -10.28 -0.52 9.34
CA GLU A 7 -10.05 -1.96 9.28
C GLU A 7 -8.88 -2.30 8.35
N VAL A 8 -7.99 -3.19 8.81
CA VAL A 8 -6.87 -3.73 8.02
C VAL A 8 -7.26 -5.10 7.47
N PHE A 9 -7.06 -5.28 6.16
CA PHE A 9 -7.25 -6.54 5.45
C PHE A 9 -5.93 -7.02 4.85
N ILE A 10 -5.65 -8.31 4.98
CA ILE A 10 -4.41 -8.94 4.52
C ILE A 10 -4.77 -10.16 3.66
N GLU A 11 -4.24 -10.22 2.43
CA GLU A 11 -4.26 -11.30 1.43
C GLU A 11 -5.63 -11.90 1.00
N ASN A 12 -6.61 -12.05 1.89
CA ASN A 12 -7.79 -12.90 1.70
C ASN A 12 -9.10 -12.13 1.48
N VAL A 13 -9.06 -10.80 1.39
CA VAL A 13 -10.24 -9.97 1.10
C VAL A 13 -10.11 -9.33 -0.27
N LYS A 14 -11.16 -9.49 -1.07
CA LYS A 14 -11.21 -8.98 -2.43
C LYS A 14 -11.43 -7.47 -2.44
N LEU A 15 -10.69 -6.78 -3.29
CA LEU A 15 -11.04 -5.45 -3.76
C LEU A 15 -11.85 -5.57 -5.04
N ARG A 16 -13.12 -5.13 -5.01
CA ARG A 16 -14.04 -5.22 -6.14
C ARG A 16 -14.11 -3.92 -6.92
N PHE A 17 -13.99 -4.02 -8.24
CA PHE A 17 -14.21 -2.90 -9.16
C PHE A 17 -15.64 -2.88 -9.74
N PRO A 18 -16.14 -1.72 -10.20
CA PRO A 18 -17.48 -1.61 -10.80
C PRO A 18 -17.70 -2.50 -12.03
N ASP A 19 -16.64 -2.79 -12.78
CA ASP A 19 -16.66 -3.68 -13.95
C ASP A 19 -16.74 -5.18 -13.58
N GLY A 20 -16.74 -5.51 -12.29
CA GLY A 20 -16.77 -6.88 -11.78
C GLY A 20 -15.40 -7.52 -11.61
N THR A 21 -14.31 -6.82 -11.94
CA THR A 21 -12.94 -7.28 -11.68
C THR A 21 -12.68 -7.33 -10.17
N PHE A 22 -11.88 -8.31 -9.74
CA PHE A 22 -11.39 -8.42 -8.37
C PHE A 22 -9.88 -8.50 -8.33
N TYR A 23 -9.26 -7.81 -7.37
CA TYR A 23 -7.88 -8.04 -6.97
C TYR A 23 -7.83 -8.50 -5.51
N TYR A 24 -6.71 -9.12 -5.15
CA TYR A 24 -6.35 -9.45 -3.77
C TYR A 24 -5.08 -8.65 -3.47
N PRO A 25 -5.21 -7.45 -2.87
CA PRO A 25 -4.05 -6.73 -2.40
C PRO A 25 -3.41 -7.45 -1.22
N ASP A 26 -2.09 -7.37 -1.09
CA ASP A 26 -1.40 -7.94 0.06
C ASP A 26 -1.84 -7.27 1.36
N VAL A 27 -1.95 -5.94 1.36
CA VAL A 27 -2.49 -5.15 2.48
C VAL A 27 -3.43 -4.07 1.96
N MET A 28 -4.57 -3.90 2.63
CA MET A 28 -5.55 -2.87 2.34
C MET A 28 -6.13 -2.30 3.64
N LEU A 29 -6.24 -0.98 3.74
CA LEU A 29 -6.96 -0.31 4.83
C LEU A 29 -8.25 0.32 4.32
N VAL A 30 -9.32 0.15 5.08
CA VAL A 30 -10.64 0.72 4.82
C VAL A 30 -11.13 1.43 6.07
N CYS A 31 -11.29 2.74 6.00
CA CYS A 31 -11.85 3.56 7.09
C CYS A 31 -13.28 4.01 6.79
N ASP A 32 -13.81 3.71 5.60
CA ASP A 32 -15.20 3.97 5.27
C ASP A 32 -16.07 2.90 5.94
N THR A 33 -16.71 3.27 7.04
CA THR A 33 -17.59 2.38 7.80
C THR A 33 -18.83 1.93 7.03
N SER A 34 -19.14 2.50 5.86
CA SER A 34 -20.22 2.01 4.99
C SER A 34 -19.79 0.82 4.12
N ASP A 35 -18.50 0.58 3.95
CA ASP A 35 -17.94 -0.51 3.13
C ASP A 35 -17.87 -1.84 3.89
N GLN A 36 -19.05 -2.38 4.22
CA GLN A 36 -19.19 -3.55 5.10
C GLN A 36 -19.53 -4.86 4.35
N HIS A 37 -19.35 -4.93 3.03
CA HIS A 37 -19.79 -6.12 2.29
C HIS A 37 -19.04 -7.39 2.75
N ARG A 38 -19.74 -8.48 3.08
CA ARG A 38 -19.15 -9.66 3.73
C ARG A 38 -17.90 -10.27 3.04
N HIS A 39 -17.79 -10.14 1.72
CA HIS A 39 -16.79 -10.86 0.91
C HIS A 39 -15.78 -9.97 0.17
N TYR A 40 -15.98 -8.65 0.18
CA TYR A 40 -15.13 -7.73 -0.58
C TYR A 40 -15.24 -6.31 -0.02
N ARG A 41 -14.31 -5.47 -0.43
CA ARG A 41 -14.30 -4.02 -0.20
C ARG A 41 -14.28 -3.28 -1.52
N THR A 42 -14.74 -2.03 -1.52
CA THR A 42 -14.79 -1.15 -2.69
C THR A 42 -14.20 0.24 -2.43
N HIS A 43 -14.03 0.64 -1.17
CA HIS A 43 -13.58 1.98 -0.77
C HIS A 43 -12.30 1.96 0.09
N PRO A 44 -11.20 1.31 -0.36
CA PRO A 44 -9.94 1.40 0.34
C PRO A 44 -9.38 2.82 0.33
N CYS A 45 -8.73 3.20 1.42
CA CYS A 45 -8.01 4.46 1.53
C CYS A 45 -6.49 4.28 1.37
N PHE A 46 -5.98 3.08 1.68
CA PHE A 46 -4.59 2.70 1.49
C PHE A 46 -4.50 1.27 0.96
N ILE A 47 -3.55 1.03 0.06
CA ILE A 47 -3.18 -0.29 -0.44
C ILE A 47 -1.65 -0.41 -0.43
N ALA A 48 -1.13 -1.57 -0.02
CA ALA A 48 0.26 -1.94 -0.23
C ALA A 48 0.37 -3.31 -0.89
N GLU A 49 1.34 -3.46 -1.78
CA GLU A 49 1.71 -4.72 -2.44
C GLU A 49 3.21 -4.96 -2.22
N VAL A 50 3.59 -6.21 -2.00
CA VAL A 50 4.97 -6.66 -1.88
C VAL A 50 5.41 -7.18 -3.25
N LEU A 51 6.39 -6.50 -3.85
CA LEU A 51 6.87 -6.83 -5.17
C LEU A 51 7.59 -8.17 -5.17
N SER A 52 7.23 -9.03 -6.13
CA SER A 52 7.95 -10.26 -6.46
C SER A 52 8.18 -10.33 -7.98
N GLU A 53 9.09 -11.18 -8.44
CA GLU A 53 9.32 -11.39 -9.89
C GLU A 53 8.03 -11.69 -10.66
N GLY A 54 7.08 -12.38 -10.03
CA GLY A 54 5.80 -12.75 -10.65
C GLY A 54 4.72 -11.67 -10.62
N THR A 55 4.73 -10.76 -9.65
CA THR A 55 3.66 -9.77 -9.44
C THR A 55 4.06 -8.36 -9.88
N GLU A 56 5.35 -8.04 -9.84
CA GLU A 56 5.89 -6.71 -10.09
C GLU A 56 5.43 -6.06 -11.40
N PRO A 57 5.41 -6.77 -12.56
CA PRO A 57 4.93 -6.16 -13.81
C PRO A 57 3.45 -5.73 -13.74
N VAL A 58 2.63 -6.49 -13.01
CA VAL A 58 1.20 -6.21 -12.86
C VAL A 58 0.97 -5.10 -11.85
N ASP A 59 1.70 -5.13 -10.72
CA ASP A 59 1.61 -4.14 -9.64
C ASP A 59 2.02 -2.74 -10.13
N ARG A 60 3.16 -2.63 -10.84
CA ARG A 60 3.62 -1.34 -11.43
C ARG A 60 2.84 -0.90 -12.67
N GLY A 61 2.10 -1.82 -13.30
CA GLY A 61 1.37 -1.57 -14.54
C GLY A 61 -0.13 -1.45 -14.32
N GLU A 62 -0.83 -2.56 -14.56
CA GLU A 62 -2.30 -2.62 -14.58
C GLU A 62 -2.92 -2.21 -13.25
N LYS A 63 -2.42 -2.75 -12.12
CA LYS A 63 -2.96 -2.45 -10.79
C LYS A 63 -2.74 -0.99 -10.44
N LEU A 64 -1.54 -0.43 -10.65
CA LEU A 64 -1.29 1.01 -10.45
C LEU A 64 -2.31 1.88 -11.20
N LEU A 65 -2.55 1.61 -12.48
CA LEU A 65 -3.51 2.37 -13.28
C LEU A 65 -4.93 2.25 -12.73
N ARG A 66 -5.35 1.04 -12.33
CA ARG A 66 -6.70 0.79 -11.81
C ARG A 66 -6.91 1.34 -10.41
N TYR A 67 -5.99 1.11 -9.49
CA TYR A 67 -6.06 1.58 -8.11
C TYR A 67 -6.15 3.11 -8.05
N ARG A 68 -5.42 3.83 -8.91
CA ARG A 68 -5.52 5.30 -8.99
C ARG A 68 -6.89 5.83 -9.44
N MET A 69 -7.73 4.98 -10.04
CA MET A 69 -9.12 5.33 -10.37
C MET A 69 -10.08 5.22 -9.19
N ILE A 70 -9.69 4.54 -8.09
CA ILE A 70 -10.53 4.40 -6.90
C ILE A 70 -10.61 5.75 -6.19
N PRO A 71 -11.80 6.38 -6.06
CA PRO A 71 -11.90 7.74 -5.52
C PRO A 71 -11.42 7.87 -4.07
N SER A 72 -11.66 6.85 -3.25
CA SER A 72 -11.28 6.81 -1.83
C SER A 72 -9.78 6.58 -1.60
N LEU A 73 -9.05 6.04 -2.59
CA LEU A 73 -7.66 5.67 -2.40
C LEU A 73 -6.78 6.91 -2.32
N GLN A 74 -6.08 7.06 -1.19
CA GLN A 74 -5.19 8.17 -0.90
C GLN A 74 -3.73 7.80 -1.09
N THR A 75 -3.36 6.55 -0.83
CA THR A 75 -1.96 6.11 -0.89
C THR A 75 -1.86 4.67 -1.42
N TYR A 76 -0.97 4.45 -2.38
CA TYR A 76 -0.62 3.13 -2.89
C TYR A 76 0.89 2.92 -2.76
N VAL A 77 1.29 1.81 -2.14
CA VAL A 77 2.69 1.50 -1.85
C VAL A 77 3.11 0.20 -2.52
N LEU A 78 4.28 0.20 -3.14
CA LEU A 78 4.96 -1.01 -3.57
C LEU A 78 6.21 -1.19 -2.73
N LEU A 79 6.30 -2.31 -2.03
CA LEU A 79 7.45 -2.65 -1.19
C LEU A 79 8.39 -3.57 -1.97
N ALA A 80 9.65 -3.17 -2.13
CA ALA A 80 10.67 -4.04 -2.71
C ALA A 80 10.95 -5.22 -1.77
N GLN A 81 11.28 -6.40 -2.30
CA GLN A 81 11.67 -7.56 -1.49
C GLN A 81 13.18 -7.64 -1.21
N ASP A 82 14.00 -6.99 -2.03
CA ASP A 82 15.46 -7.09 -2.04
C ASP A 82 16.18 -5.88 -1.44
N ALA A 83 15.44 -4.83 -1.05
CA ALA A 83 15.97 -3.61 -0.45
C ALA A 83 14.97 -2.96 0.51
N ILE A 84 15.46 -2.16 1.48
CA ILE A 84 14.61 -1.27 2.29
C ILE A 84 14.15 -0.12 1.40
N ARG A 85 13.12 -0.37 0.60
CA ARG A 85 12.62 0.60 -0.38
C ARG A 85 11.13 0.45 -0.60
N ALA A 86 10.44 1.57 -0.50
CA ALA A 86 9.01 1.71 -0.82
C ALA A 86 8.84 2.72 -1.97
N GLU A 87 8.16 2.30 -3.02
CA GLU A 87 7.63 3.20 -4.05
C GLU A 87 6.23 3.65 -3.63
N VAL A 88 6.03 4.95 -3.47
CA VAL A 88 4.82 5.50 -2.88
C VAL A 88 4.13 6.44 -3.85
N TYR A 89 2.88 6.11 -4.17
CA TYR A 89 1.99 6.97 -4.94
C TYR A 89 0.99 7.62 -3.98
N ARG A 90 0.94 8.95 -3.93
CA ARG A 90 0.03 9.72 -3.07
C ARG A 90 -0.92 10.57 -3.88
N ARG A 91 -2.21 10.50 -3.58
CA ARG A 91 -3.21 11.41 -4.14
C ARG A 91 -3.08 12.77 -3.44
N LEU A 92 -2.95 13.84 -4.21
CA LEU A 92 -2.91 15.21 -3.73
C LEU A 92 -4.32 15.81 -3.68
N THR A 93 -4.45 16.98 -3.05
CA THR A 93 -5.72 17.68 -2.87
C THR A 93 -6.36 18.15 -4.18
N ASP A 94 -5.56 18.34 -5.24
CA ASP A 94 -6.03 18.66 -6.59
C ASP A 94 -6.42 17.40 -7.41
N GLY A 95 -6.36 16.22 -6.79
CA GLY A 95 -6.66 14.93 -7.42
C GLY A 95 -5.52 14.35 -8.26
N SER A 96 -4.42 15.07 -8.43
CA SER A 96 -3.21 14.54 -9.06
C SER A 96 -2.50 13.53 -8.16
N TRP A 97 -1.54 12.80 -8.71
CA TRP A 97 -0.75 11.82 -7.95
C TRP A 97 0.72 12.20 -7.95
N ARG A 98 1.33 12.23 -6.76
CA ARG A 98 2.77 12.30 -6.58
C ARG A 98 3.34 10.89 -6.48
N TYR A 99 4.53 10.71 -7.04
CA TYR A 99 5.35 9.52 -6.88
C TYR A 99 6.61 9.88 -6.11
N ASP A 100 6.90 9.13 -5.04
CA ASP A 100 8.10 9.26 -4.22
C ASP A 100 8.74 7.87 -4.04
N VAL A 101 10.06 7.83 -3.88
CA VAL A 101 10.77 6.64 -3.42
C VAL A 101 11.28 6.92 -2.01
N LEU A 102 10.88 6.06 -1.08
CA LEU A 102 11.30 6.13 0.31
C LEU A 102 12.25 4.97 0.61
N GLU A 103 13.38 5.27 1.24
CA GLU A 103 14.41 4.28 1.56
C GLU A 103 14.82 4.40 3.02
N ASN A 104 15.34 3.31 3.59
CA ASN A 104 15.92 3.28 4.94
C ASN A 104 14.96 3.84 6.01
N ASP A 105 15.36 4.92 6.68
CA ASP A 105 14.65 5.54 7.79
C ASP A 105 13.61 6.59 7.37
N ALA A 106 13.34 6.71 6.06
CA ALA A 106 12.30 7.61 5.55
C ALA A 106 10.92 7.30 6.14
N ALA A 107 10.11 8.35 6.29
CA ALA A 107 8.77 8.27 6.85
C ALA A 107 7.72 7.99 5.76
N LEU A 108 6.98 6.89 5.93
CA LEU A 108 5.77 6.57 5.19
C LEU A 108 4.55 7.07 5.95
N GLU A 109 3.99 8.17 5.48
CA GLU A 109 2.70 8.70 5.95
C GLU A 109 1.52 7.92 5.34
N ILE A 110 0.55 7.57 6.18
CA ILE A 110 -0.73 6.93 5.83
C ILE A 110 -1.86 7.82 6.39
N PRO A 111 -2.24 8.89 5.67
CA PRO A 111 -3.09 9.93 6.23
C PRO A 111 -4.48 9.45 6.66
N CYS A 112 -5.06 8.48 5.95
CA CYS A 112 -6.40 7.99 6.28
C CYS A 112 -6.52 7.28 7.64
N ALA A 113 -5.39 6.88 8.24
CA ALA A 113 -5.34 6.24 9.55
C ALA A 113 -4.55 7.06 10.58
N ASP A 114 -4.24 8.32 10.28
CA ASP A 114 -3.35 9.18 11.08
C ASP A 114 -2.06 8.47 11.54
N LEU A 115 -1.47 7.68 10.63
CA LEU A 115 -0.35 6.80 10.94
C LEU A 115 0.89 7.21 10.15
N THR A 116 2.04 7.18 10.81
CA THR A 116 3.35 7.33 10.16
C THR A 116 4.23 6.16 10.56
N LEU A 117 4.80 5.48 9.57
CA LEU A 117 5.70 4.34 9.74
C LEU A 117 7.08 4.68 9.21
N ASN A 118 8.12 4.18 9.85
CA ASN A 118 9.46 4.21 9.30
C ASN A 118 9.63 3.03 8.33
N VAL A 119 10.11 3.26 7.11
CA VAL A 119 10.23 2.20 6.09
C VAL A 119 11.07 1.03 6.61
N SER A 120 12.23 1.27 7.23
CA SER A 120 13.08 0.22 7.79
C SER A 120 12.38 -0.67 8.82
N SER A 121 11.38 -0.14 9.53
CA SER A 121 10.60 -0.93 10.49
C SER A 121 9.70 -1.96 9.82
N LEU A 122 9.27 -1.72 8.57
CA LEU A 122 8.52 -2.69 7.77
C LEU A 122 9.37 -3.91 7.40
N TYR A 123 10.70 -3.77 7.37
CA TYR A 123 11.66 -4.80 6.97
C TYR A 123 12.33 -5.52 8.13
N ARG A 124 11.93 -5.21 9.38
CA ARG A 124 12.58 -5.77 10.56
C ARG A 124 12.47 -7.30 10.58
N GLY A 125 13.63 -7.97 10.61
CA GLY A 125 13.71 -9.44 10.64
C GLY A 125 13.63 -10.13 9.28
N MET A 126 13.46 -9.38 8.17
CA MET A 126 13.42 -9.93 6.81
C MET A 126 14.73 -9.77 6.05
N LEU A 127 15.57 -8.81 6.44
CA LEU A 127 16.83 -8.55 5.74
C LEU A 127 17.98 -9.32 6.37
N ASN A 128 18.77 -9.97 5.51
CA ASN A 128 20.08 -10.48 5.89
C ASN A 128 20.90 -9.31 6.47
N PRO A 129 21.54 -9.43 7.64
CA PRO A 129 22.39 -8.37 8.23
C PRO A 129 23.42 -7.75 7.27
N ASP A 130 23.83 -8.47 6.22
CA ASP A 130 24.74 -7.96 5.18
C ASP A 130 24.12 -6.84 4.31
N LEU A 131 22.79 -6.73 4.24
CA LEU A 131 22.08 -5.63 3.56
C LEU A 131 21.83 -4.43 4.49
N LEU A 132 21.95 -4.62 5.81
CA LEU A 132 21.80 -3.54 6.81
C LEU A 132 23.12 -2.78 7.03
N ASN A 133 24.25 -3.34 6.60
CA ASN A 133 25.56 -2.72 6.63
C ASN A 133 26.25 -2.91 5.27
N PRO A 134 26.02 -2.03 4.28
CA PRO A 134 26.82 -2.06 3.07
C PRO A 134 28.27 -1.83 3.48
N VAL A 135 29.14 -2.81 3.20
CA VAL A 135 30.59 -2.65 3.33
C VAL A 135 30.96 -1.48 2.42
N GLN A 136 31.29 -0.34 3.01
CA GLN A 136 31.84 0.78 2.25
C GLN A 136 33.21 0.34 1.69
N PRO A 137 33.50 0.65 0.41
CA PRO A 137 34.75 0.27 -0.23
C PRO A 137 35.98 0.90 0.42
#